data_AF-A0A1C5ABI8-F1
#
_entry.id   AF-A0A1C5ABI8-F1
#
_cell.length_a   1.000
_cell.length_b   1.000
_cell.length_c   1.000
_cell.angle_alpha   90.00
_cell.angle_beta   90.00
_cell.angle_gamma   90.00
#
_symmetry.space_group_name_H-M   'P 1'
#
loop_
_entity.id
_entity.type
_entity.pdbx_description
1 polymer ?
#
loop_
_entity_poly.entity_id
_entity_poly.type
_entity_poly.pdbx_seq_one_letter_code
_entity_poly.pdbx_strand_id
1 'polypeptide(L)'
;MATDDLMAWAGPAWAELTDEQRDQLADAAADITQRYPDPDDQDDRDAALSATVQYLLGETTADDTARALLAARQAARAAYVAAVQHAVMLHRVGGSQKKTAALACGIDRMTLLKALGER
;
A
#
# COMPACT_ATOMS: atom_id res chain seq x y z
N MET A 1 -18.80 0.14 -11.75
CA MET A 1 -19.74 0.26 -10.61
C MET A 1 -20.92 1.09 -11.04
N ALA A 2 -22.13 0.78 -10.57
CA ALA A 2 -23.28 1.66 -10.76
C ALA A 2 -23.20 2.87 -9.80
N THR A 3 -23.97 3.93 -10.07
CA THR A 3 -24.01 5.13 -9.21
C THR A 3 -24.43 4.79 -7.76
N ASP A 4 -25.39 3.88 -7.58
CA ASP A 4 -25.82 3.44 -6.25
C ASP A 4 -24.70 2.72 -5.48
N ASP A 5 -23.87 1.93 -6.18
CA ASP A 5 -22.71 1.27 -5.58
C ASP A 5 -21.65 2.29 -5.15
N LEU A 6 -21.42 3.32 -5.97
CA LEU A 6 -20.49 4.43 -5.67
C LEU A 6 -20.96 5.26 -4.49
N MET A 7 -22.25 5.57 -4.42
CA MET A 7 -22.84 6.27 -3.27
C MET A 7 -22.68 5.46 -1.99
N ALA A 8 -22.98 4.16 -2.03
CA ALA A 8 -22.82 3.27 -0.89
C ALA A 8 -21.35 3.16 -0.44
N TRP A 9 -20.41 3.09 -1.39
CA TRP A 9 -18.97 3.05 -1.13
C TRP A 9 -18.45 4.36 -0.53
N ALA A 10 -18.80 5.51 -1.11
CA ALA A 10 -18.31 6.82 -0.69
C ALA A 10 -18.89 7.26 0.67
N GLY A 11 -20.05 6.71 1.05
CA GLY A 11 -20.67 6.98 2.35
C GLY A 11 -20.95 8.47 2.54
N PRO A 12 -20.62 9.07 3.70
CA PRO A 12 -20.89 10.48 3.98
C PRO A 12 -20.27 11.45 2.96
N ALA A 13 -19.10 11.12 2.41
CA ALA A 13 -18.40 11.98 1.45
C ALA A 13 -19.23 12.21 0.16
N TRP A 14 -20.13 11.29 -0.18
CA TRP A 14 -21.02 11.45 -1.34
C TRP A 14 -21.90 12.71 -1.26
N ALA A 15 -22.35 13.06 -0.04
CA ALA A 15 -23.17 14.23 0.19
C ALA A 15 -22.39 15.55 0.07
N GLU A 16 -21.07 15.50 0.21
CA GLU A 16 -20.17 16.66 0.13
C GLU A 16 -19.72 16.95 -1.31
N LEU A 17 -19.79 15.96 -2.19
CA LEU A 17 -19.52 16.13 -3.62
C LEU A 17 -20.67 16.86 -4.33
N THR A 18 -20.34 17.78 -5.24
CA THR A 18 -21.31 18.34 -6.20
C THR A 18 -21.71 17.30 -7.23
N ASP A 19 -22.78 17.56 -7.99
CA ASP A 19 -23.21 16.66 -9.06
C ASP A 19 -22.12 16.46 -10.11
N GLU A 20 -21.41 17.53 -10.51
CA GLU A 20 -20.28 17.42 -11.44
C GLU A 20 -19.11 16.61 -10.87
N GLN A 21 -18.89 16.67 -9.56
CA GLN A 21 -17.85 15.88 -8.89
C GLN A 21 -18.26 14.41 -8.76
N ARG A 22 -19.55 14.11 -8.58
CA ARG A 22 -20.08 12.73 -8.62
C ARG A 22 -19.90 12.11 -10.00
N ASP A 23 -20.13 12.87 -11.05
CA ASP A 23 -19.87 12.43 -12.43
C ASP A 23 -18.37 12.15 -12.64
N GLN A 24 -17.50 13.06 -12.20
CA GLN A 24 -16.04 12.84 -12.25
C GLN A 24 -15.59 11.62 -11.47
N LEU A 25 -16.20 11.35 -10.30
CA LEU A 25 -15.92 10.16 -9.52
C LEU A 25 -16.38 8.88 -10.24
N ALA A 26 -17.52 8.92 -10.93
CA ALA A 26 -18.01 7.79 -11.72
C ALA A 26 -17.09 7.46 -12.91
N ASP A 27 -16.63 8.49 -13.63
CA ASP A 27 -15.65 8.33 -14.71
C ASP A 27 -14.33 7.76 -14.18
N ALA A 28 -13.83 8.31 -13.07
CA ALA A 28 -12.62 7.81 -12.42
C ALA A 28 -12.77 6.35 -11.97
N ALA A 29 -13.93 5.94 -11.47
CA ALA A 29 -14.19 4.57 -11.06
C ALA A 29 -14.11 3.58 -12.24
N ALA A 30 -14.61 3.99 -13.42
CA ALA A 30 -14.48 3.19 -14.64
C ALA A 30 -13.01 3.06 -15.06
N ASP A 31 -12.27 4.16 -15.08
CA ASP A 31 -10.84 4.17 -15.43
C ASP A 31 -9.99 3.35 -14.44
N ILE A 32 -10.29 3.44 -13.14
CA ILE A 32 -9.63 2.69 -12.07
C ILE A 32 -9.88 1.19 -12.23
N THR A 33 -11.12 0.79 -12.55
CA THR A 33 -11.47 -0.61 -12.81
C THR A 33 -10.71 -1.16 -14.02
N GLN A 34 -10.53 -0.34 -15.06
CA GLN A 34 -9.74 -0.73 -16.23
C GLN A 34 -8.24 -0.83 -15.90
N ARG A 35 -7.73 0.06 -15.04
CA ARG A 35 -6.32 0.09 -14.63
C ARG A 35 -5.94 -1.09 -13.72
N TYR A 36 -6.89 -1.55 -12.91
CA TYR A 36 -6.75 -2.64 -11.93
C TYR A 36 -7.82 -3.71 -12.20
N PRO A 37 -7.65 -4.52 -13.25
CA PRO A 37 -8.68 -5.43 -13.71
C PRO A 37 -8.77 -6.72 -12.88
N ASP A 38 -7.72 -7.08 -12.14
CA ASP A 38 -7.67 -8.36 -11.44
C ASP A 38 -8.54 -8.32 -10.17
N PRO A 39 -9.30 -9.39 -9.86
CA PRO A 39 -10.16 -9.42 -8.67
C PRO A 39 -9.40 -9.12 -7.37
N ASP A 40 -8.13 -9.55 -7.30
CA ASP A 40 -7.25 -9.37 -6.15
C ASP A 40 -6.76 -7.92 -5.99
N ASP A 41 -6.98 -7.04 -6.98
CA ASP A 41 -6.61 -5.61 -6.91
C ASP A 41 -7.65 -4.75 -6.18
N GLN A 42 -8.57 -5.35 -5.40
CA GLN A 42 -9.65 -4.59 -4.76
C GLN A 42 -9.11 -3.50 -3.83
N ASP A 43 -8.05 -3.79 -3.06
CA ASP A 43 -7.42 -2.82 -2.17
C ASP A 43 -6.81 -1.64 -2.96
N ASP A 44 -6.24 -1.91 -4.14
CA ASP A 44 -5.66 -0.88 -5.01
C ASP A 44 -6.74 0.01 -5.64
N ARG A 45 -7.88 -0.59 -6.04
CA ARG A 45 -9.05 0.16 -6.51
C ARG A 45 -9.61 1.07 -5.42
N ASP A 46 -9.77 0.54 -4.21
CA ASP A 46 -10.29 1.30 -3.07
C ASP A 46 -9.35 2.45 -2.67
N ALA A 47 -8.03 2.21 -2.68
CA ALA A 47 -7.02 3.24 -2.45
C ALA A 47 -7.06 4.34 -3.51
N ALA A 48 -7.20 3.97 -4.79
CA ALA A 48 -7.28 4.92 -5.90
C ALA A 48 -8.57 5.75 -5.85
N LEU A 49 -9.72 5.11 -5.58
CA LEU A 49 -11.01 5.79 -5.41
C LEU A 49 -10.99 6.76 -4.23
N SER A 50 -10.38 6.36 -3.11
CA SER A 50 -10.21 7.22 -1.93
C SER A 50 -9.39 8.46 -2.26
N ALA A 51 -8.29 8.29 -3.00
CA ALA A 51 -7.47 9.41 -3.46
C ALA A 51 -8.24 10.36 -4.40
N THR A 52 -9.09 9.82 -5.28
CA THR A 52 -9.97 10.64 -6.14
C THR A 52 -10.93 11.49 -5.31
N VAL A 53 -11.61 10.91 -4.31
CA VAL A 53 -12.54 11.66 -3.44
C VAL A 53 -11.82 12.77 -2.69
N GLN A 54 -10.67 12.48 -2.07
CA GLN A 54 -9.87 13.48 -1.35
C GLN A 54 -9.41 14.62 -2.27
N TYR A 55 -9.05 14.31 -3.52
CA TYR A 55 -8.70 15.31 -4.52
C TYR A 55 -9.90 16.21 -4.87
N LEU A 56 -11.07 15.61 -5.14
CA LEU A 56 -12.28 16.34 -5.51
C LEU A 56 -12.76 17.26 -4.38
N LEU A 57 -12.67 16.81 -3.13
CA LEU A 57 -13.00 17.61 -1.95
C LEU A 57 -11.92 18.65 -1.58
N GLY A 58 -10.76 18.62 -2.26
CA GLY A 58 -9.65 19.53 -1.96
C GLY A 58 -8.97 19.27 -0.60
N GLU A 59 -9.14 18.06 -0.05
CA GLU A 59 -8.59 17.64 1.24
C GLU A 59 -7.11 17.27 1.17
N THR A 60 -6.61 17.02 -0.04
CA THR A 60 -5.21 16.65 -0.28
C THR A 60 -4.61 17.47 -1.41
N THR A 61 -3.30 17.66 -1.34
CA THR A 61 -2.49 18.23 -2.42
C THR A 61 -1.50 17.20 -2.97
N ALA A 62 -0.88 17.54 -4.11
CA ALA A 62 0.21 16.74 -4.66
C ALA A 62 1.40 16.62 -3.69
N ASP A 63 1.69 17.66 -2.90
CA ASP A 63 2.76 17.63 -1.89
C ASP A 63 2.39 16.68 -0.73
N ASP A 64 1.15 16.75 -0.25
CA ASP A 64 0.66 15.83 0.80
C ASP A 64 0.77 14.37 0.36
N THR A 65 0.35 14.09 -0.87
CA THR A 65 0.44 12.76 -1.48
C THR A 65 1.90 12.29 -1.61
N ALA A 66 2.80 13.18 -2.06
CA ALA A 66 4.22 12.87 -2.17
C ALA A 66 4.87 12.61 -0.80
N ARG A 67 4.52 13.40 0.22
CA ARG A 67 5.00 13.19 1.60
C ARG A 67 4.49 11.88 2.18
N ALA A 68 3.21 11.54 1.97
CA ALA A 68 2.64 10.27 2.41
C ALA A 68 3.35 9.07 1.77
N LEU A 69 3.57 9.11 0.45
CA LEU A 69 4.30 8.07 -0.27
C LEU A 69 5.74 7.92 0.23
N LEU A 70 6.45 9.03 0.46
CA LEU A 70 7.81 9.01 0.99
C LEU A 70 7.84 8.39 2.40
N ALA A 71 6.91 8.78 3.28
CA ALA A 71 6.80 8.24 4.63
C ALA A 71 6.54 6.72 4.62
N ALA A 72 5.61 6.25 3.79
CA ALA A 72 5.32 4.82 3.65
C ALA A 72 6.54 4.03 3.15
N ARG A 73 7.27 4.56 2.16
CA ARG A 73 8.52 3.95 1.66
C ARG A 73 9.60 3.87 2.72
N GLN A 74 9.75 4.92 3.53
CA GLN A 74 10.71 4.94 4.63
C GLN A 74 10.34 3.92 5.71
N ALA A 75 9.06 3.83 6.07
CA ALA A 75 8.56 2.83 7.03
C ALA A 75 8.78 1.40 6.53
N ALA A 76 8.44 1.11 5.26
CA ALA A 76 8.68 -0.19 4.65
C ALA A 76 10.17 -0.57 4.65
N ARG A 77 11.04 0.39 4.31
CA ARG A 77 12.50 0.19 4.36
C ARG A 77 12.99 -0.09 5.79
N ALA A 78 12.52 0.67 6.77
CA ALA A 78 12.90 0.48 8.16
C ALA A 78 12.48 -0.90 8.68
N ALA A 79 11.23 -1.31 8.40
CA ALA A 79 10.71 -2.63 8.75
C ALA A 79 11.54 -3.76 8.11
N TYR A 80 11.89 -3.63 6.83
CA TYR A 80 12.74 -4.59 6.14
C TYR A 80 14.13 -4.71 6.78
N VAL A 81 14.79 -3.59 7.07
CA VAL A 81 16.10 -3.58 7.74
C VAL A 81 16.02 -4.24 9.12
N ALA A 82 14.96 -3.97 9.87
CA ALA A 82 14.72 -4.60 11.17
C ALA A 82 14.54 -6.12 11.04
N ALA A 83 13.76 -6.59 10.05
CA ALA A 83 13.57 -8.02 9.79
C ALA A 83 14.90 -8.74 9.46
N VAL A 84 15.75 -8.11 8.64
CA VAL A 84 17.09 -8.61 8.33
C VAL A 84 17.95 -8.70 9.60
N GLN A 85 17.99 -7.65 10.40
CA GLN A 85 18.75 -7.66 11.63
C GLN A 85 18.24 -8.71 12.61
N HIS A 86 16.92 -8.89 12.72
CA HIS A 86 16.33 -9.92 13.57
C HIS A 86 16.73 -11.34 13.12
N ALA A 87 16.72 -11.60 11.81
CA ALA A 87 17.18 -12.88 11.26
C ALA A 87 18.67 -13.14 11.56
N VAL A 88 19.53 -12.10 11.48
CA VAL A 88 20.94 -12.19 11.90
C VAL A 88 21.05 -12.59 13.36
N MET A 89 20.26 -11.98 14.25
CA MET A 89 20.28 -12.29 15.69
C MET A 89 19.75 -13.69 16.00
N LEU A 90 18.67 -14.12 15.35
CA LEU A 90 18.15 -15.49 15.45
C LEU A 90 19.22 -16.53 15.09
N HIS A 91 20.02 -16.25 14.06
CA HIS A 91 21.12 -17.13 13.68
C HIS A 91 22.30 -17.07 14.67
N ARG A 92 22.85 -15.87 14.91
CA ARG A 92 24.09 -15.69 15.67
C ARG A 92 23.95 -15.98 17.16
N VAL A 93 22.80 -15.64 17.74
CA VAL A 93 22.56 -15.75 19.19
C VAL A 93 21.56 -16.87 19.48
N GLY A 94 20.49 -16.95 18.70
CA GLY A 94 19.46 -17.98 18.87
C GLY A 94 19.83 -19.36 18.35
N GLY A 95 20.98 -19.51 17.67
CA GLY A 95 21.43 -20.79 17.10
C GLY A 95 20.57 -21.32 15.95
N SER A 96 19.63 -20.52 15.43
CA SER A 96 18.75 -20.93 14.34
C SER A 96 19.55 -21.19 13.06
N GLN A 97 19.16 -22.21 12.30
CA GLN A 97 19.71 -22.40 10.96
C GLN A 97 19.34 -21.20 10.07
N LYS A 98 20.27 -20.79 9.18
CA LYS A 98 20.12 -19.59 8.33
C LYS A 98 18.82 -19.57 7.52
N LYS A 99 18.44 -20.70 6.91
CA LYS A 99 17.19 -20.81 6.15
C LYS A 99 15.96 -20.59 7.05
N THR A 100 15.95 -21.20 8.23
CA THR A 100 14.88 -21.07 9.21
C THR A 100 14.78 -19.63 9.74
N ALA A 101 15.91 -19.00 10.06
CA ALA A 101 15.94 -17.61 10.53
C ALA A 101 15.43 -16.62 9.46
N ALA A 102 15.81 -16.81 8.19
CA ALA A 102 15.33 -15.98 7.09
C ALA A 102 13.82 -16.12 6.89
N LEU A 103 13.32 -17.36 6.85
CA LEU A 103 11.89 -17.65 6.69
C LEU A 103 11.05 -17.06 7.84
N ALA A 104 11.51 -17.20 9.09
CA ALA A 104 10.81 -16.68 10.26
C ALA A 104 10.62 -15.16 10.21
N CYS A 105 11.53 -14.43 9.56
CA CYS A 105 11.45 -12.98 9.37
C CYS A 105 10.85 -12.58 8.01
N GLY A 106 10.37 -13.52 7.20
CA GLY A 106 9.78 -13.24 5.89
C GLY A 106 10.76 -12.66 4.86
N ILE A 107 12.07 -12.96 4.98
CA ILE A 107 13.08 -12.50 4.02
C ILE A 107 13.68 -13.67 3.24
N ASP A 108 14.22 -13.35 2.05
CA ASP A 108 14.97 -14.34 1.27
C ASP A 108 16.28 -14.74 1.98
N ARG A 109 16.67 -16.01 1.81
CA ARG A 109 17.90 -16.55 2.42
C ARG A 109 19.15 -15.81 1.92
N MET A 110 19.19 -15.39 0.66
CA MET A 110 20.36 -14.69 0.12
C MET A 110 20.54 -13.30 0.73
N THR A 111 19.45 -12.64 1.13
CA THR A 111 19.52 -11.40 1.91
C THR A 111 20.26 -11.63 3.22
N LEU A 112 19.91 -12.70 3.96
CA LEU A 112 20.59 -13.02 5.21
C LEU A 112 22.07 -13.36 5.00
N LEU A 113 22.40 -14.16 3.97
CA LEU A 113 23.80 -14.50 3.67
C LEU A 113 24.65 -13.27 3.34
N LYS A 114 24.10 -12.32 2.57
CA LYS A 114 24.76 -11.04 2.31
C LYS A 114 24.98 -10.23 3.60
N ALA A 115 23.98 -10.17 4.48
CA ALA A 115 24.11 -9.48 5.76
C ALA A 115 25.14 -10.11 6.71
N LEU A 116 25.35 -11.44 6.59
CA LEU A 116 26.37 -12.17 7.33
C LEU A 116 27.78 -12.07 6.71
N GLY A 117 27.91 -11.52 5.50
CA GLY A 117 29.19 -11.46 4.77
C GLY A 117 29.61 -12.79 4.14
N GLU A 118 28.66 -13.70 3.91
CA GLU A 118 28.91 -15.06 3.40
C GLU A 118 28.56 -15.18 1.89
N ARG A 119 28.45 -14.05 1.20
CA ARG A 119 28.15 -13.94 -0.24
C ARG A 119 28.87 -12.76 -0.86
#